data_AF-A0AAV9PA89-F1
#
_entry.id   AF-A0AAV9PA89-F1
#
_cell.length_a   1.000
_cell.length_b   1.000
_cell.length_c   1.000
_cell.angle_alpha   90.00
_cell.angle_beta   90.00
_cell.angle_gamma   90.00
#
_symmetry.space_group_name_H-M   'P 1'
#
loop_
_entity.id
_entity.type
_entity.pdbx_description
1 polymer ?
#
loop_
_entity_poly.entity_id
_entity_poly.type
_entity_poly.pdbx_seq_one_letter_code
_entity_poly.pdbx_strand_id
1 'polypeptide(L)'
;MVPGKKPCHFFQLGQCKKGSKCTYAHVKDPAFKPKACQYFMKGTCRRAAQCTFSHDKEDIDQLKVSLSATGTGDSAPENSEVLLKDFRWKIPKGPAGAKPLGHGLSKFFKQTLELVGIGTGTMQEVITLLTSEGGQLRIEELLEQSFDTFSPAQLTRITEAQLMPFFKTITHANVTSSVLLRTKLMTIYNILYTGSGSSQRAVSLFSALAGFPALTELLDTEPGHEEVDKYALDIIETALVVLTKMAEVNTPAHADPGLTPIAETFGNFLNNLPQNASLATSTARRHLERLQQRLGLGKALPDAAGIQRPAGSRAVFQLARDRPGELSEEGRRHDNDHVHAQDISILPTLQEIQSSRNEYLPVANPSEWHFGGVPGLVDRHFRLLREDTVGQLRGAAKFELERLQNPHGVDAAQSKQQGARTYVYKDVYLASAAFDEYHGAQLAIRFARPKANRQSSKPLARNGGSKPSVLGLTHSSALSARKDR
;
A
#
# COMPACT_ATOMS: atom_id res chain seq x y z
N MET A 1 -8.03 -30.85 -40.62
CA MET A 1 -8.20 -30.82 -39.15
C MET A 1 -7.08 -29.96 -38.58
N VAL A 2 -7.38 -28.96 -37.75
CA VAL A 2 -6.36 -28.13 -37.09
C VAL A 2 -6.32 -28.54 -35.62
N PRO A 3 -5.23 -29.20 -35.15
CA PRO A 3 -5.12 -29.57 -33.74
C PRO A 3 -4.98 -28.31 -32.87
N GLY A 4 -5.73 -28.23 -31.76
CA GLY A 4 -5.59 -27.20 -30.73
C GLY A 4 -6.75 -26.19 -30.59
N LYS A 5 -7.78 -26.22 -31.43
CA LYS A 5 -8.96 -25.34 -31.27
C LYS A 5 -10.04 -26.02 -30.41
N LYS A 6 -10.52 -25.31 -29.37
CA LYS A 6 -11.64 -25.79 -28.52
C LYS A 6 -12.90 -26.04 -29.38
N PRO A 7 -13.71 -27.08 -29.10
CA PRO A 7 -14.95 -27.34 -29.82
C PRO A 7 -15.93 -26.16 -29.73
N CYS A 8 -16.59 -25.83 -30.83
CA CYS A 8 -17.55 -24.72 -30.88
C CYS A 8 -18.86 -25.11 -30.20
N HIS A 9 -19.19 -24.46 -29.08
CA HIS A 9 -20.44 -24.68 -28.34
C HIS A 9 -21.70 -24.55 -29.21
N PHE A 10 -21.79 -23.50 -30.04
CA PHE A 10 -22.93 -23.31 -30.93
C PHE A 10 -22.98 -24.31 -32.08
N PHE A 11 -21.84 -24.92 -32.46
CA PHE A 11 -21.82 -25.99 -33.44
C PHE A 11 -22.31 -27.30 -32.83
N GLN A 12 -21.96 -27.59 -31.57
CA GLN A 12 -22.51 -28.75 -30.83
C GLN A 12 -24.04 -28.67 -30.72
N LEU A 13 -24.59 -27.46 -30.58
CA LEU A 13 -26.03 -27.20 -30.52
C LEU A 13 -26.70 -27.07 -31.91
N GLY A 14 -25.96 -27.23 -33.02
CA GLY A 14 -26.49 -27.09 -34.38
C GLY A 14 -26.87 -25.66 -34.81
N GLN A 15 -26.47 -24.65 -34.06
CA GLN A 15 -26.87 -23.24 -34.24
C GLN A 15 -25.74 -22.33 -34.75
N CYS A 16 -24.58 -22.88 -35.10
CA CYS A 16 -23.43 -22.08 -35.55
C CYS A 16 -23.63 -21.55 -36.98
N LYS A 17 -23.90 -20.24 -37.11
CA LYS A 17 -24.05 -19.56 -38.40
C LYS A 17 -22.72 -19.16 -39.07
N LYS A 18 -21.58 -19.40 -38.42
CA LYS A 18 -20.26 -18.92 -38.88
C LYS A 18 -19.56 -19.88 -39.87
N GLY A 19 -20.10 -21.07 -40.10
CA GLY A 19 -19.58 -22.03 -41.07
C GLY A 19 -18.07 -22.29 -40.90
N SER A 20 -17.34 -22.35 -42.01
CA SER A 20 -15.87 -22.54 -42.03
C SER A 20 -15.07 -21.36 -41.47
N LYS A 21 -15.70 -20.19 -41.28
CA LYS A 21 -15.07 -18.99 -40.69
C LYS A 21 -15.13 -18.98 -39.15
N CYS A 22 -15.65 -20.04 -38.53
CA CYS A 22 -15.72 -20.13 -37.08
C CYS A 22 -14.31 -20.24 -36.46
N THR A 23 -14.06 -19.43 -35.44
CA THR A 23 -12.78 -19.43 -34.69
C THR A 23 -12.59 -20.70 -33.86
N TYR A 24 -13.67 -21.45 -33.60
CA TYR A 24 -13.73 -22.66 -32.80
C TYR A 24 -13.88 -23.91 -33.67
N ALA A 25 -13.42 -25.06 -33.18
CA ALA A 25 -13.44 -26.31 -33.96
C ALA A 25 -14.87 -26.85 -34.15
N HIS A 26 -15.23 -27.15 -35.38
CA HIS A 26 -16.50 -27.82 -35.74
C HIS A 26 -16.30 -29.34 -35.73
N VAL A 27 -16.06 -29.91 -34.55
CA VAL A 27 -15.88 -31.35 -34.34
C VAL A 27 -16.90 -31.79 -33.30
N LYS A 28 -17.71 -32.82 -33.56
CA LYS A 28 -18.68 -33.35 -32.59
C LYS A 28 -17.93 -33.92 -31.38
N ASP A 29 -18.22 -33.39 -30.19
CA ASP A 29 -17.62 -33.84 -28.95
C ASP A 29 -18.62 -34.74 -28.20
N PRO A 30 -18.36 -36.05 -28.07
CA PRO A 30 -19.25 -36.96 -27.36
C PRO A 30 -19.34 -36.68 -25.85
N ALA A 31 -18.44 -35.88 -25.27
CA ALA A 31 -18.48 -35.45 -23.88
C ALA A 31 -19.16 -34.08 -23.67
N PHE A 32 -19.73 -33.48 -24.72
CA PHE A 32 -20.35 -32.16 -24.61
C PHE A 32 -21.61 -32.20 -23.74
N LYS A 33 -21.55 -31.53 -22.58
CA LYS A 33 -22.71 -31.23 -21.74
C LYS A 33 -23.05 -29.74 -21.79
N PRO A 34 -24.29 -29.35 -22.08
CA PRO A 34 -24.70 -27.95 -22.06
C PRO A 34 -24.57 -27.38 -20.64
N LYS A 35 -24.03 -26.18 -20.50
CA LYS A 35 -23.93 -25.53 -19.19
C LYS A 35 -25.32 -25.25 -18.62
N ALA A 36 -25.48 -25.39 -17.31
CA ALA A 36 -26.71 -25.09 -16.59
C ALA A 36 -27.17 -23.63 -16.78
N CYS A 37 -28.47 -23.42 -16.91
CA CYS A 37 -29.07 -22.10 -17.13
C CYS A 37 -29.23 -21.33 -15.81
N GLN A 38 -28.38 -20.34 -15.59
CA GLN A 38 -28.45 -19.48 -14.41
C GLN A 38 -29.77 -18.70 -14.28
N TYR A 39 -30.40 -18.33 -15.40
CA TYR A 39 -31.69 -17.64 -15.39
C TYR A 39 -32.85 -18.58 -15.03
N PHE A 40 -32.75 -19.85 -15.40
CA PHE A 40 -33.75 -20.86 -15.02
C PHE A 40 -33.64 -21.19 -13.53
N MET A 41 -32.42 -21.32 -13.01
CA MET A 41 -32.16 -21.45 -11.57
C MET A 41 -32.80 -20.31 -10.76
N LYS A 42 -32.79 -19.08 -11.30
CA LYS A 42 -33.40 -17.89 -10.68
C LYS A 42 -34.89 -17.72 -11.00
N GLY A 43 -35.52 -18.66 -11.71
CA GLY A 43 -36.95 -18.59 -12.08
C GLY A 43 -37.30 -17.53 -13.14
N THR A 44 -36.32 -16.95 -13.83
CA THR A 44 -36.49 -15.80 -14.75
C THR A 44 -36.24 -16.14 -16.22
N CYS A 45 -35.97 -17.41 -16.55
CA CYS A 45 -35.71 -17.81 -17.94
C CYS A 45 -36.98 -17.79 -18.79
N ARG A 46 -37.06 -16.86 -19.76
CA ARG A 46 -38.19 -16.73 -20.70
C ARG A 46 -38.07 -17.62 -21.95
N ARG A 47 -36.98 -18.37 -22.09
CA ARG A 47 -36.67 -19.16 -23.30
C ARG A 47 -37.16 -20.62 -23.23
N ALA A 48 -37.65 -21.07 -22.07
CA ALA A 48 -38.23 -22.40 -21.86
C ALA A 48 -37.44 -23.52 -22.58
N ALA A 49 -38.12 -24.37 -23.36
CA ALA A 49 -37.51 -25.47 -24.11
C ALA A 49 -36.59 -25.04 -25.27
N GLN A 50 -36.57 -23.75 -25.64
CA GLN A 50 -35.66 -23.19 -26.65
C GLN A 50 -34.38 -22.58 -26.04
N CYS A 51 -34.16 -22.75 -24.73
CA CYS A 51 -32.97 -22.27 -24.08
C CYS A 51 -31.74 -23.07 -24.54
N THR A 52 -30.65 -22.38 -24.84
CA THR A 52 -29.36 -22.99 -25.25
C THR A 52 -28.55 -23.53 -24.08
N PHE A 53 -29.09 -23.47 -22.86
CA PHE A 53 -28.47 -23.86 -21.60
C PHE A 53 -29.34 -24.92 -20.92
N SER A 54 -28.73 -25.84 -20.19
CA SER A 54 -29.43 -26.94 -19.52
C SER A 54 -30.40 -26.43 -18.46
N HIS A 55 -31.63 -26.93 -18.50
CA HIS A 55 -32.63 -26.75 -17.43
C HIS A 55 -32.77 -28.03 -16.59
N ASP A 56 -31.92 -29.03 -16.82
CA ASP A 56 -31.96 -30.31 -16.11
C ASP A 56 -31.61 -30.12 -14.64
N LYS A 57 -32.32 -30.86 -13.78
CA LYS A 57 -32.30 -30.66 -12.34
C LYS A 57 -30.90 -30.91 -11.76
N GLU A 58 -30.22 -31.94 -12.24
CA GLU A 58 -28.88 -32.34 -11.83
C GLU A 58 -27.83 -31.27 -12.18
N ASP A 59 -27.93 -30.67 -13.37
CA ASP A 59 -27.02 -29.60 -13.82
C ASP A 59 -27.25 -28.31 -13.03
N ILE A 60 -28.51 -28.00 -12.73
CA ILE A 60 -28.88 -26.83 -11.92
C ILE A 60 -28.47 -27.03 -10.45
N ASP A 61 -28.61 -28.24 -9.91
CA ASP A 61 -28.21 -28.54 -8.54
C ASP A 61 -26.67 -28.55 -8.40
N GLN A 62 -25.92 -29.03 -9.40
CA GLN A 62 -24.47 -28.85 -9.46
C GLN A 62 -24.05 -27.37 -9.51
N LEU A 63 -24.79 -26.54 -10.25
CA LEU A 63 -24.57 -25.09 -10.26
C LEU A 63 -24.85 -24.47 -8.88
N LYS A 64 -25.90 -24.90 -8.18
CA LYS A 64 -26.20 -24.45 -6.81
C LYS A 64 -25.10 -24.86 -5.84
N VAL A 65 -24.65 -26.12 -5.87
CA VAL A 65 -23.55 -26.61 -5.02
C VAL A 65 -22.26 -25.84 -5.27
N SER A 66 -21.92 -25.59 -6.53
CA SER A 66 -20.75 -24.79 -6.92
C SER A 66 -20.83 -23.33 -6.44
N LEU A 67 -22.04 -22.76 -6.37
CA LEU A 67 -22.29 -21.42 -5.83
C LEU A 67 -22.33 -21.41 -4.29
N SER A 68 -22.71 -22.52 -3.66
CA SER A 68 -22.82 -22.67 -2.20
C SER A 68 -21.47 -22.93 -1.52
N ALA A 69 -20.51 -23.50 -2.25
CA ALA A 69 -19.15 -23.77 -1.79
C ALA A 69 -18.23 -22.54 -1.76
N THR A 70 -18.76 -21.32 -1.92
CA THR A 70 -17.98 -20.06 -1.85
C THR A 70 -17.78 -19.54 -0.43
N GLY A 71 -18.21 -20.29 0.60
CA GLY A 71 -17.78 -20.08 1.98
C GLY A 71 -16.65 -21.04 2.34
N THR A 72 -15.44 -20.52 2.49
CA THR A 72 -14.18 -21.17 2.98
C THR A 72 -13.28 -21.84 1.92
N GLY A 73 -12.08 -21.27 1.76
CA GLY A 73 -10.86 -21.99 1.34
C GLY A 73 -10.48 -21.99 -0.15
N ASP A 74 -9.44 -21.22 -0.49
CA ASP A 74 -8.44 -21.51 -1.54
C ASP A 74 -8.90 -21.76 -3.00
N SER A 75 -9.54 -20.77 -3.61
CA SER A 75 -9.67 -20.64 -5.08
C SER A 75 -9.48 -19.19 -5.56
N ALA A 76 -8.49 -18.48 -5.02
CA ALA A 76 -8.31 -17.03 -5.22
C ALA A 76 -7.76 -16.55 -6.58
N PRO A 77 -6.94 -17.29 -7.37
CA PRO A 77 -6.26 -16.65 -8.50
C PRO A 77 -7.18 -16.39 -9.72
N GLU A 78 -8.13 -17.28 -10.03
CA GLU A 78 -8.91 -17.16 -11.28
C GLU A 78 -10.00 -16.06 -11.22
N ASN A 79 -10.65 -15.89 -10.06
CA ASN A 79 -11.67 -14.83 -9.88
C ASN A 79 -11.04 -13.43 -9.77
N SER A 80 -9.89 -13.31 -9.09
CA SER A 80 -9.19 -12.04 -8.94
C SER A 80 -8.70 -11.48 -10.29
N GLU A 81 -8.22 -12.34 -11.18
CA GLU A 81 -7.79 -11.93 -12.52
C GLU A 81 -8.96 -11.52 -13.43
N VAL A 82 -10.11 -12.19 -13.32
CA VAL A 82 -11.34 -11.80 -14.05
C VAL A 82 -11.83 -10.43 -13.59
N LEU A 83 -11.85 -10.18 -12.27
CA LEU A 83 -12.23 -8.88 -11.70
C LEU A 83 -11.28 -7.77 -12.17
N LEU A 84 -9.96 -8.03 -12.14
CA LEU A 84 -8.96 -7.06 -12.59
C LEU A 84 -9.08 -6.76 -14.09
N LYS A 85 -9.40 -7.76 -14.92
CA LYS A 85 -9.68 -7.56 -16.35
C LYS A 85 -10.93 -6.71 -16.60
N ASP A 86 -12.02 -6.97 -15.89
CA ASP A 86 -13.26 -6.16 -15.95
C ASP A 86 -13.00 -4.72 -15.50
N PHE A 87 -12.22 -4.53 -14.43
CA PHE A 87 -11.79 -3.20 -13.94
C PHE A 87 -11.00 -2.44 -15.01
N ARG A 88 -9.96 -3.07 -15.59
CA ARG A 88 -9.15 -2.47 -16.66
C ARG A 88 -10.01 -2.04 -17.86
N TRP A 89 -11.02 -2.83 -18.23
CA TRP A 89 -11.88 -2.53 -19.37
C TRP A 89 -12.78 -1.31 -19.15
N LYS A 90 -13.13 -1.01 -17.89
CA LYS A 90 -13.93 0.17 -17.54
C LYS A 90 -13.12 1.47 -17.52
N ILE A 91 -11.80 1.39 -17.57
CA ILE A 91 -10.92 2.56 -17.65
C ILE A 91 -10.63 2.86 -19.13
N PRO A 92 -11.06 4.02 -19.64
CA PRO A 92 -10.77 4.41 -21.01
C PRO A 92 -9.26 4.67 -21.20
N LYS A 93 -8.75 4.48 -22.41
CA LYS A 93 -7.32 4.67 -22.70
C LYS A 93 -6.90 6.14 -22.84
N GLY A 94 -7.87 7.05 -22.91
CA GLY A 94 -7.68 8.49 -23.05
C GLY A 94 -9.03 9.22 -23.11
N PRO A 95 -9.02 10.56 -23.12
CA PRO A 95 -10.23 11.37 -23.06
C PRO A 95 -11.05 11.36 -24.36
N ALA A 96 -10.40 11.13 -25.51
CA ALA A 96 -11.07 11.10 -26.80
C ALA A 96 -12.06 9.93 -26.90
N GLY A 97 -13.36 10.24 -26.88
CA GLY A 97 -14.45 9.26 -27.01
C GLY A 97 -14.80 8.51 -25.72
N ALA A 98 -14.28 8.94 -24.57
CA ALA A 98 -14.64 8.38 -23.28
C ALA A 98 -16.12 8.68 -22.97
N LYS A 99 -16.89 7.63 -22.66
CA LYS A 99 -18.28 7.76 -22.21
C LYS A 99 -18.37 7.54 -20.69
N PRO A 100 -19.26 8.26 -19.99
CA PRO A 100 -19.58 7.98 -18.59
C PRO A 100 -20.02 6.51 -18.40
N LEU A 101 -19.66 5.89 -17.28
CA LEU A 101 -20.19 4.58 -16.88
C LEU A 101 -21.66 4.65 -16.47
N GLY A 102 -22.12 5.81 -16.00
CA GLY A 102 -23.46 6.02 -15.45
C GLY A 102 -23.75 5.04 -14.32
N HIS A 103 -24.79 4.22 -14.48
CA HIS A 103 -25.16 3.18 -13.50
C HIS A 103 -24.03 2.16 -13.22
N GLY A 104 -23.06 2.01 -14.14
CA GLY A 104 -21.89 1.16 -13.96
C GLY A 104 -20.86 1.68 -12.94
N LEU A 105 -20.94 2.96 -12.57
CA LEU A 105 -19.98 3.62 -11.68
C LEU A 105 -19.99 3.01 -10.26
N SER A 106 -21.18 2.65 -9.76
CA SER A 106 -21.33 1.94 -8.48
C SER A 106 -20.62 0.60 -8.48
N LYS A 107 -20.74 -0.18 -9.56
CA LYS A 107 -20.03 -1.46 -9.67
C LYS A 107 -18.52 -1.24 -9.76
N PHE A 108 -18.09 -0.20 -10.47
CA PHE A 108 -16.69 0.15 -10.62
C PHE A 108 -16.02 0.40 -9.27
N PHE A 109 -16.51 1.33 -8.45
CA PHE A 109 -15.85 1.64 -7.16
C PHE A 109 -15.93 0.52 -6.13
N LYS A 110 -17.01 -0.28 -6.11
CA LYS A 110 -17.08 -1.49 -5.27
C LYS A 110 -15.99 -2.49 -5.65
N GLN A 111 -15.80 -2.73 -6.94
CA GLN A 111 -14.72 -3.59 -7.43
C GLN A 111 -13.34 -3.01 -7.15
N THR A 112 -13.16 -1.68 -7.25
CA THR A 112 -11.90 -1.02 -6.92
C THR A 112 -11.49 -1.31 -5.48
N LEU A 113 -12.42 -1.16 -4.52
CA LEU A 113 -12.17 -1.46 -3.12
C LEU A 113 -11.83 -2.95 -2.90
N GLU A 114 -12.58 -3.84 -3.54
CA GLU A 114 -12.33 -5.30 -3.48
C GLU A 114 -10.93 -5.64 -3.96
N LEU A 115 -10.52 -5.14 -5.13
CA LEU A 115 -9.21 -5.42 -5.72
C LEU A 115 -8.03 -4.89 -4.89
N VAL A 116 -8.20 -3.75 -4.20
CA VAL A 116 -7.19 -3.21 -3.28
C VAL A 116 -6.94 -4.12 -2.08
N GLY A 117 -7.94 -4.92 -1.67
CA GLY A 117 -7.82 -5.88 -0.58
C GLY A 117 -7.13 -7.21 -0.94
N ILE A 118 -6.98 -7.53 -2.23
CA ILE A 118 -6.52 -8.87 -2.67
C ILE A 118 -5.02 -9.09 -2.45
N GLY A 119 -4.19 -8.09 -2.78
CA GLY A 119 -2.73 -8.26 -2.73
C GLY A 119 -1.98 -7.01 -3.14
N THR A 120 -0.71 -6.93 -2.75
CA THR A 120 0.11 -5.71 -2.90
C THR A 120 0.33 -5.30 -4.36
N GLY A 121 0.58 -6.26 -5.26
CA GLY A 121 0.74 -6.00 -6.70
C GLY A 121 -0.55 -5.47 -7.34
N THR A 122 -1.68 -6.14 -7.10
CA THR A 122 -2.99 -5.72 -7.61
C THR A 122 -3.37 -4.35 -7.09
N MET A 123 -3.18 -4.09 -5.80
CA MET A 123 -3.44 -2.81 -5.15
C MET A 123 -2.63 -1.68 -5.80
N GLN A 124 -1.32 -1.89 -6.02
CA GLN A 124 -0.48 -0.90 -6.69
C GLN A 124 -0.93 -0.62 -8.12
N GLU A 125 -1.30 -1.67 -8.87
CA GLU A 125 -1.81 -1.52 -10.23
C GLU A 125 -3.13 -0.75 -10.27
N VAL A 126 -4.09 -1.11 -9.41
CA VAL A 126 -5.41 -0.48 -9.33
C VAL A 126 -5.29 1.01 -9.05
N ILE A 127 -4.49 1.42 -8.06
CA ILE A 127 -4.28 2.83 -7.74
C ILE A 127 -3.54 3.54 -8.88
N THR A 128 -2.55 2.88 -9.51
CA THR A 128 -1.85 3.45 -10.67
C THR A 128 -2.82 3.72 -11.82
N LEU A 129 -3.69 2.76 -12.15
CA LEU A 129 -4.71 2.90 -13.18
C LEU A 129 -5.76 3.96 -12.81
N LEU A 130 -6.16 4.04 -11.55
CA LEU A 130 -7.10 5.06 -11.06
C LEU A 130 -6.55 6.49 -11.23
N THR A 131 -5.22 6.66 -11.15
CA THR A 131 -4.56 7.95 -11.42
C THR A 131 -4.15 8.21 -12.87
N SER A 132 -4.35 7.24 -13.77
CA SER A 132 -4.15 7.44 -15.22
C SER A 132 -5.19 8.41 -15.78
N GLU A 133 -4.96 9.01 -16.95
CA GLU A 133 -5.93 9.93 -17.58
C GLU A 133 -7.36 9.36 -17.63
N GLY A 134 -7.52 8.08 -17.99
CA GLY A 134 -8.82 7.44 -18.01
C GLY A 134 -9.41 7.15 -16.64
N GLY A 135 -8.56 6.87 -15.65
CA GLY A 135 -8.98 6.69 -14.26
C GLY A 135 -9.47 8.00 -13.64
N GLN A 136 -8.79 9.10 -13.94
CA GLN A 136 -9.19 10.45 -13.52
C GLN A 136 -10.60 10.79 -14.02
N LEU A 137 -10.94 10.45 -15.27
CA LEU A 137 -12.31 10.62 -15.78
C LEU A 137 -13.36 9.86 -14.95
N ARG A 138 -13.02 8.72 -14.33
CA ARG A 138 -13.94 7.98 -13.45
C ARG A 138 -14.09 8.64 -12.08
N ILE A 139 -13.01 9.22 -11.58
CA ILE A 139 -13.06 10.02 -10.35
C ILE A 139 -13.86 11.30 -10.61
N GLU A 140 -13.64 11.97 -11.74
CA GLU A 140 -14.39 13.16 -12.14
C GLU A 140 -15.87 12.85 -12.34
N GLU A 141 -16.22 11.74 -13.01
CA GLU A 141 -17.62 11.30 -13.14
C GLU A 141 -18.31 11.09 -11.78
N LEU A 142 -17.57 10.66 -10.75
CA LEU A 142 -18.08 10.58 -9.38
C LEU A 142 -18.30 11.97 -8.79
N LEU A 143 -17.28 12.82 -8.88
CA LEU A 143 -17.23 14.09 -8.16
C LEU A 143 -18.04 15.21 -8.83
N GLU A 144 -18.33 15.13 -10.13
CA GLU A 144 -19.12 16.11 -10.89
C GLU A 144 -20.63 15.92 -10.74
N GLN A 145 -21.07 14.95 -9.96
CA GLN A 145 -22.48 14.77 -9.63
C GLN A 145 -23.00 15.96 -8.81
N SER A 146 -24.25 16.37 -9.06
CA SER A 146 -24.90 17.49 -8.37
C SER A 146 -25.38 17.11 -6.97
N PHE A 147 -24.45 16.90 -6.03
CA PHE A 147 -24.73 16.46 -4.66
C PHE A 147 -25.77 17.32 -3.92
N ASP A 148 -25.77 18.63 -4.17
CA ASP A 148 -26.69 19.60 -3.55
C ASP A 148 -28.15 19.42 -3.98
N THR A 149 -28.40 18.65 -5.05
CA THR A 149 -29.75 18.43 -5.62
C THR A 149 -30.36 17.09 -5.28
N PHE A 150 -29.62 16.22 -4.59
CA PHE A 150 -30.05 14.85 -4.31
C PHE A 150 -31.11 14.80 -3.21
N SER A 151 -32.14 13.98 -3.43
CA SER A 151 -33.03 13.59 -2.34
C SER A 151 -32.29 12.72 -1.31
N PRO A 152 -32.77 12.64 -0.05
CA PRO A 152 -32.16 11.79 0.97
C PRO A 152 -31.90 10.34 0.50
N ALA A 153 -32.88 9.73 -0.17
CA ALA A 153 -32.76 8.37 -0.71
C ALA A 153 -31.70 8.26 -1.82
N GLN A 154 -31.57 9.29 -2.67
CA GLN A 154 -30.54 9.31 -3.71
C GLN A 154 -29.15 9.44 -3.08
N LEU A 155 -29.00 10.33 -2.09
CA LEU A 155 -27.76 10.54 -1.36
C LEU A 155 -27.31 9.25 -0.65
N THR A 156 -28.23 8.51 -0.01
CA THR A 156 -27.94 7.19 0.57
C THR A 156 -27.39 6.22 -0.44
N ARG A 157 -28.08 6.06 -1.57
CA ARG A 157 -27.64 5.13 -2.62
C ARG A 157 -26.26 5.49 -3.17
N ILE A 158 -25.98 6.77 -3.40
CA ILE A 158 -24.68 7.22 -3.93
C ILE A 158 -23.57 7.09 -2.87
N THR A 159 -23.86 7.43 -1.62
CA THR A 159 -22.92 7.30 -0.50
C THR A 159 -22.49 5.86 -0.32
N GLU A 160 -23.44 4.93 -0.20
CA GLU A 160 -23.19 3.50 -0.03
C GLU A 160 -22.51 2.87 -1.24
N ALA A 161 -22.98 3.21 -2.44
CA ALA A 161 -22.60 2.46 -3.63
C ALA A 161 -21.39 3.03 -4.36
N GLN A 162 -21.01 4.29 -4.11
CA GLN A 162 -19.95 4.99 -4.83
C GLN A 162 -18.95 5.69 -3.90
N LEU A 163 -19.40 6.61 -3.04
CA LEU A 163 -18.51 7.44 -2.22
C LEU A 163 -17.74 6.61 -1.19
N MET A 164 -18.44 5.79 -0.39
CA MET A 164 -17.78 4.98 0.65
C MET A 164 -16.80 3.96 0.06
N PRO A 165 -17.13 3.21 -1.01
CA PRO A 165 -16.14 2.36 -1.68
C PRO A 165 -14.91 3.13 -2.19
N PHE A 166 -15.13 4.31 -2.80
CA PHE A 166 -14.04 5.15 -3.28
C PHE A 166 -13.18 5.69 -2.14
N PHE A 167 -13.79 6.24 -1.09
CA PHE A 167 -13.09 6.77 0.08
C PHE A 167 -12.30 5.69 0.79
N LYS A 168 -12.91 4.52 1.05
CA LYS A 168 -12.22 3.37 1.65
C LYS A 168 -11.08 2.86 0.79
N THR A 169 -11.15 3.00 -0.53
CA THR A 169 -10.04 2.64 -1.44
C THR A 169 -8.83 3.54 -1.17
N ILE A 170 -9.02 4.85 -1.09
CA ILE A 170 -7.93 5.83 -0.93
C ILE A 170 -7.44 5.95 0.52
N THR A 171 -8.25 5.54 1.50
CA THR A 171 -7.88 5.48 2.92
C THR A 171 -7.44 4.09 3.39
N HIS A 172 -7.46 3.09 2.52
CA HIS A 172 -7.09 1.72 2.86
C HIS A 172 -5.68 1.65 3.48
N ALA A 173 -5.51 0.88 4.56
CA ALA A 173 -4.25 0.82 5.33
C ALA A 173 -3.04 0.46 4.45
N ASN A 174 -3.18 -0.53 3.55
CA ASN A 174 -2.11 -0.94 2.64
C ASN A 174 -1.82 0.09 1.53
N VAL A 175 -2.82 0.92 1.18
CA VAL A 175 -2.66 1.96 0.16
C VAL A 175 -1.93 3.16 0.76
N THR A 176 -2.35 3.60 1.94
CA THR A 176 -1.78 4.76 2.64
C THR A 176 -0.39 4.49 3.22
N SER A 177 -0.06 3.24 3.58
CA SER A 177 1.28 2.86 4.04
C SER A 177 2.29 2.66 2.89
N SER A 178 1.82 2.54 1.64
CA SER A 178 2.66 2.30 0.48
C SER A 178 3.39 3.57 0.03
N VAL A 179 4.72 3.55 0.15
CA VAL A 179 5.59 4.64 -0.33
C VAL A 179 5.46 4.85 -1.84
N LEU A 180 5.28 3.78 -2.61
CA LEU A 180 5.14 3.83 -4.08
C LEU A 180 3.86 4.54 -4.52
N LEU A 181 2.81 4.50 -3.68
CA LEU A 181 1.51 5.11 -3.99
C LEU A 181 1.36 6.52 -3.44
N ARG A 182 2.32 7.02 -2.67
CA ARG A 182 2.25 8.35 -2.04
C ARG A 182 1.93 9.46 -3.05
N THR A 183 2.71 9.55 -4.13
CA THR A 183 2.50 10.57 -5.17
C THR A 183 1.17 10.38 -5.89
N LYS A 184 0.73 9.12 -6.07
CA LYS A 184 -0.56 8.80 -6.70
C LYS A 184 -1.73 9.24 -5.82
N LEU A 185 -1.65 9.02 -4.51
CA LEU A 185 -2.65 9.48 -3.56
C LEU A 185 -2.71 11.01 -3.49
N MET A 186 -1.55 11.69 -3.53
CA MET A 186 -1.52 13.15 -3.64
C MET A 186 -2.27 13.63 -4.88
N THR A 187 -2.09 12.97 -6.04
CA THR A 187 -2.87 13.27 -7.25
C THR A 187 -4.37 13.11 -7.02
N ILE A 188 -4.82 12.05 -6.36
CA ILE A 188 -6.25 11.84 -6.09
C ILE A 188 -6.81 12.91 -5.14
N TYR A 189 -6.07 13.28 -4.08
CA TYR A 189 -6.47 14.35 -3.17
C TYR A 189 -6.48 15.73 -3.82
N ASN A 190 -5.56 15.99 -4.77
CA ASN A 190 -5.57 17.21 -5.58
C ASN A 190 -6.79 17.23 -6.49
N ILE A 191 -7.12 16.12 -7.15
CA ILE A 191 -8.34 16.01 -7.97
C ILE A 191 -9.53 16.32 -7.07
N LEU A 192 -9.69 15.62 -5.94
CA LEU A 192 -10.78 15.84 -4.98
C LEU A 192 -11.02 17.33 -4.68
N TYR A 193 -9.95 18.09 -4.43
CA TYR A 193 -10.03 19.52 -4.09
C TYR A 193 -10.17 20.46 -5.30
N THR A 194 -9.30 20.37 -6.32
CA THR A 194 -9.16 21.41 -7.38
C THR A 194 -9.60 20.99 -8.78
N GLY A 195 -10.24 19.83 -8.99
CA GLY A 195 -10.44 19.25 -10.33
C GLY A 195 -10.84 20.23 -11.45
N SER A 196 -11.84 21.10 -11.23
CA SER A 196 -12.32 22.10 -12.20
C SER A 196 -11.76 23.53 -11.98
N GLY A 197 -10.73 23.67 -11.15
CA GLY A 197 -10.15 24.97 -10.78
C GLY A 197 -10.85 25.69 -9.62
N SER A 198 -11.88 25.08 -9.01
CA SER A 198 -12.59 25.61 -7.84
C SER A 198 -12.75 24.56 -6.74
N SER A 199 -12.69 25.00 -5.48
CA SER A 199 -12.92 24.16 -4.31
C SER A 199 -14.40 23.85 -4.05
N GLN A 200 -15.32 24.51 -4.78
CA GLN A 200 -16.77 24.37 -4.60
C GLN A 200 -17.24 22.92 -4.65
N ARG A 201 -16.61 22.08 -5.48
CA ARG A 201 -16.97 20.66 -5.61
C ARG A 201 -16.70 19.86 -4.33
N ALA A 202 -15.54 20.08 -3.72
CA ALA A 202 -15.20 19.43 -2.46
C ALA A 202 -16.15 19.90 -1.35
N VAL A 203 -16.44 21.21 -1.31
CA VAL A 203 -17.38 21.80 -0.36
C VAL A 203 -18.78 21.20 -0.53
N SER A 204 -19.35 21.17 -1.73
CA SER A 204 -20.67 20.56 -2.01
C SER A 204 -20.71 19.08 -1.64
N LEU A 205 -19.68 18.30 -2.00
CA LEU A 205 -19.59 16.88 -1.68
C LEU A 205 -19.61 16.63 -0.16
N PHE A 206 -18.73 17.30 0.58
CA PHE A 206 -18.62 17.07 2.03
C PHE A 206 -19.76 17.72 2.82
N SER A 207 -20.37 18.79 2.30
CA SER A 207 -21.61 19.34 2.87
C SER A 207 -22.78 18.37 2.69
N ALA A 208 -22.93 17.76 1.51
CA ALA A 208 -23.94 16.74 1.28
C ALA A 208 -23.72 15.50 2.16
N LEU A 209 -22.46 15.05 2.33
CA LEU A 209 -22.13 13.97 3.27
C LEU A 209 -22.42 14.34 4.72
N ALA A 210 -22.19 15.59 5.13
CA ALA A 210 -22.57 16.06 6.46
C ALA A 210 -24.11 16.08 6.63
N GLY A 211 -24.88 16.34 5.57
CA GLY A 211 -26.33 16.20 5.55
C GLY A 211 -26.85 14.77 5.34
N PHE A 212 -26.00 13.75 5.49
CA PHE A 212 -26.41 12.35 5.29
C PHE A 212 -27.42 11.91 6.38
N PRO A 213 -28.59 11.31 6.03
CA PRO A 213 -29.65 11.02 7.00
C PRO A 213 -29.20 10.26 8.25
N ALA A 214 -28.38 9.22 8.10
CA ALA A 214 -27.88 8.46 9.24
C ALA A 214 -26.94 9.27 10.16
N LEU A 215 -26.33 10.35 9.67
CA LEU A 215 -25.54 11.26 10.49
C LEU A 215 -26.42 12.32 11.16
N THR A 216 -27.40 12.86 10.44
CA THR A 216 -28.32 13.85 11.00
C THR A 216 -29.19 13.26 12.11
N GLU A 217 -29.56 11.99 12.02
CA GLU A 217 -30.25 11.26 13.09
C GLU A 217 -29.45 11.25 14.41
N LEU A 218 -28.12 11.35 14.37
CA LEU A 218 -27.27 11.46 15.57
C LEU A 218 -27.46 12.79 16.32
N LEU A 219 -27.96 13.84 15.65
CA LEU A 219 -28.29 15.11 16.28
C LEU A 219 -29.65 15.06 16.99
N ASP A 220 -30.55 14.22 16.49
CA ASP A 220 -31.93 14.09 16.96
C ASP A 220 -32.12 12.96 18.00
N THR A 221 -31.05 12.26 18.36
CA THR A 221 -31.14 11.12 19.28
C THR A 221 -31.37 11.59 20.72
N GLU A 222 -32.51 11.22 21.31
CA GLU A 222 -32.83 11.47 22.73
C GLU A 222 -31.77 10.83 23.66
N PRO A 223 -31.36 11.51 24.76
CA PRO A 223 -30.39 10.99 25.72
C PRO A 223 -30.92 9.71 26.37
N GLY A 224 -30.43 8.55 25.91
CA GLY A 224 -30.85 7.23 26.40
C GLY A 224 -30.66 6.07 25.43
N HIS A 225 -30.39 6.31 24.15
CA HIS A 225 -30.00 5.25 23.21
C HIS A 225 -28.53 4.87 23.43
N GLU A 226 -28.29 3.70 24.02
CA GLU A 226 -26.93 3.19 24.30
C GLU A 226 -26.23 2.63 23.05
N GLU A 227 -26.98 2.17 22.06
CA GLU A 227 -26.43 1.61 20.83
C GLU A 227 -26.17 2.69 19.79
N VAL A 228 -24.88 2.90 19.50
CA VAL A 228 -24.44 3.81 18.45
C VAL A 228 -24.42 3.07 17.12
N ASP A 229 -25.03 3.67 16.09
CA ASP A 229 -24.97 3.12 14.74
C ASP A 229 -23.52 3.06 14.24
N LYS A 230 -22.98 1.85 14.18
CA LYS A 230 -21.63 1.57 13.69
C LYS A 230 -21.43 2.01 12.25
N TYR A 231 -22.50 2.03 11.46
CA TYR A 231 -22.45 2.46 10.08
C TYR A 231 -22.24 3.98 9.99
N ALA A 232 -23.02 4.77 10.74
CA ALA A 232 -22.80 6.20 10.87
C ALA A 232 -21.38 6.55 11.36
N LEU A 233 -20.84 5.81 12.34
CA LEU A 233 -19.46 5.99 12.81
C LEU A 233 -18.41 5.75 11.72
N ASP A 234 -18.57 4.69 10.93
CA ASP A 234 -17.67 4.35 9.83
C ASP A 234 -17.69 5.42 8.73
N ILE A 235 -18.85 6.03 8.45
CA ILE A 235 -18.96 7.17 7.54
C ILE A 235 -18.22 8.38 8.10
N ILE A 236 -18.46 8.75 9.36
CA ILE A 236 -17.81 9.90 10.01
C ILE A 236 -16.30 9.74 9.96
N GLU A 237 -15.78 8.58 10.38
CA GLU A 237 -14.34 8.33 10.38
C GLU A 237 -13.77 8.38 8.96
N THR A 238 -14.37 7.66 8.02
CA THR A 238 -13.89 7.62 6.64
C THR A 238 -13.90 9.00 5.99
N ALA A 239 -14.99 9.77 6.16
CA ALA A 239 -15.12 11.12 5.63
C ALA A 239 -14.08 12.08 6.25
N LEU A 240 -13.90 12.05 7.57
CA LEU A 240 -12.91 12.88 8.25
C LEU A 240 -11.47 12.54 7.85
N VAL A 241 -11.15 11.26 7.65
CA VAL A 241 -9.83 10.86 7.16
C VAL A 241 -9.58 11.44 5.76
N VAL A 242 -10.53 11.30 4.84
CA VAL A 242 -10.40 11.85 3.47
C VAL A 242 -10.32 13.37 3.49
N LEU A 243 -11.22 14.05 4.22
CA LEU A 243 -11.26 15.51 4.32
C LEU A 243 -9.96 16.07 4.91
N THR A 244 -9.46 15.46 5.99
CA THR A 244 -8.18 15.85 6.61
C THR A 244 -7.02 15.65 5.65
N LYS A 245 -6.95 14.49 4.98
CA LYS A 245 -5.86 14.20 4.02
C LYS A 245 -5.90 15.12 2.80
N MET A 246 -7.10 15.43 2.30
CA MET A 246 -7.30 16.40 1.23
C MET A 246 -6.79 17.79 1.65
N ALA A 247 -7.16 18.26 2.84
CA ALA A 247 -6.68 19.54 3.36
C ALA A 247 -5.16 19.54 3.60
N GLU A 248 -4.58 18.45 4.10
CA GLU A 248 -3.12 18.30 4.30
C GLU A 248 -2.33 18.42 2.99
N VAL A 249 -2.86 17.91 1.89
CA VAL A 249 -2.19 17.95 0.57
C VAL A 249 -2.39 19.32 -0.11
N ASN A 250 -3.54 19.97 0.10
CA ASN A 250 -3.90 21.19 -0.61
C ASN A 250 -3.84 22.41 0.31
N THR A 251 -2.70 23.10 0.35
CA THR A 251 -2.53 24.33 1.15
C THR A 251 -3.64 25.38 0.98
N PRO A 252 -4.21 25.62 -0.23
CA PRO A 252 -5.30 26.58 -0.37
C PRO A 252 -6.58 26.19 0.39
N ALA A 253 -6.78 24.91 0.71
CA ALA A 253 -7.90 24.44 1.53
C ALA A 253 -7.88 25.02 2.95
N HIS A 254 -6.71 25.41 3.46
CA HIS A 254 -6.58 26.03 4.79
C HIS A 254 -7.27 27.40 4.89
N ALA A 255 -7.45 28.08 3.76
CA ALA A 255 -8.08 29.39 3.68
C ALA A 255 -9.48 29.34 3.03
N ASP A 256 -10.01 28.15 2.76
CA ASP A 256 -11.33 27.98 2.15
C ASP A 256 -12.43 28.09 3.23
N PRO A 257 -13.25 29.16 3.22
CA PRO A 257 -14.31 29.33 4.21
C PRO A 257 -15.38 28.24 4.11
N GLY A 258 -15.56 27.59 2.95
CA GLY A 258 -16.57 26.54 2.77
C GLY A 258 -16.27 25.26 3.54
N LEU A 259 -15.01 25.01 3.91
CA LEU A 259 -14.62 23.81 4.67
C LEU A 259 -14.81 23.94 6.18
N THR A 260 -14.93 25.16 6.69
CA THR A 260 -15.10 25.42 8.13
C THR A 260 -16.42 24.88 8.68
N PRO A 261 -17.60 25.21 8.10
CA PRO A 261 -18.88 24.70 8.57
C PRO A 261 -18.98 23.17 8.54
N ILE A 262 -18.32 22.54 7.56
CA ILE A 262 -18.25 21.09 7.44
C ILE A 262 -17.52 20.49 8.64
N ALA A 263 -16.34 21.03 8.99
CA ALA A 263 -15.57 20.56 10.13
C ALA A 263 -16.33 20.75 11.45
N GLU A 264 -17.00 21.89 11.63
CA GLU A 264 -17.85 22.15 12.79
C GLU A 264 -19.02 21.15 12.88
N THR A 265 -19.67 20.84 11.75
CA THR A 265 -20.79 19.89 11.69
C THR A 265 -20.36 18.48 12.10
N PHE A 266 -19.22 17.99 11.59
CA PHE A 266 -18.65 16.72 12.05
C PHE A 266 -18.24 16.75 13.53
N GLY A 267 -17.80 17.90 14.04
CA GLY A 267 -17.56 18.11 15.47
C GLY A 267 -18.82 17.96 16.31
N ASN A 268 -19.93 18.54 15.87
CA ASN A 268 -21.22 18.42 16.55
C ASN A 268 -21.70 16.97 16.61
N PHE A 269 -21.59 16.22 15.50
CA PHE A 269 -21.90 14.77 15.51
C PHE A 269 -21.07 14.03 16.57
N LEU A 270 -19.74 14.24 16.58
CA LEU A 270 -18.87 13.56 17.53
C LEU A 270 -19.16 13.95 18.99
N ASN A 271 -19.55 15.20 19.25
CA ASN A 271 -19.84 15.70 20.59
C ASN A 271 -21.18 15.20 21.14
N ASN A 272 -22.15 14.90 20.27
CA ASN A 272 -23.45 14.36 20.67
C ASN A 272 -23.42 12.84 20.93
N LEU A 273 -22.34 12.15 20.60
CA LEU A 273 -22.21 10.72 20.85
C LEU A 273 -22.02 10.38 22.35
N PRO A 274 -22.59 9.25 22.82
CA PRO A 274 -22.44 8.81 24.20
C PRO A 274 -20.98 8.45 24.56
N GLN A 275 -20.64 8.52 25.86
CA GLN A 275 -19.25 8.31 26.33
C GLN A 275 -18.68 6.92 25.97
N ASN A 276 -19.52 5.89 25.89
CA ASN A 276 -19.13 4.54 25.47
C ASN A 276 -18.57 4.50 24.04
N ALA A 277 -18.93 5.45 23.17
CA ALA A 277 -18.41 5.57 21.81
C ALA A 277 -17.04 6.28 21.73
N SER A 278 -16.49 6.75 22.86
CA SER A 278 -15.23 7.50 22.87
C SER A 278 -14.04 6.72 22.31
N LEU A 279 -13.99 5.40 22.50
CA LEU A 279 -12.90 4.58 21.95
C LEU A 279 -13.05 4.40 20.44
N ALA A 280 -14.26 4.06 19.98
CA ALA A 280 -14.58 3.86 18.57
C ALA A 280 -14.37 5.14 17.74
N THR A 281 -14.60 6.31 18.34
CA THR A 281 -14.47 7.61 17.67
C THR A 281 -13.09 8.26 17.83
N SER A 282 -12.14 7.62 18.52
CA SER A 282 -10.84 8.22 18.84
C SER A 282 -10.02 8.60 17.59
N THR A 283 -10.08 7.79 16.54
CA THR A 283 -9.44 8.09 15.25
C THR A 283 -10.11 9.27 14.57
N ALA A 284 -11.44 9.24 14.46
CA ALA A 284 -12.22 10.35 13.91
C ALA A 284 -11.93 11.68 14.63
N ARG A 285 -11.94 11.70 15.97
CA ARG A 285 -11.61 12.89 16.78
C ARG A 285 -10.20 13.43 16.50
N ARG A 286 -9.20 12.54 16.44
CA ARG A 286 -7.82 12.94 16.10
C ARG A 286 -7.71 13.57 14.71
N HIS A 287 -8.45 13.03 13.73
CA HIS A 287 -8.49 13.62 12.38
C HIS A 287 -9.20 14.97 12.38
N LEU A 288 -10.33 15.10 13.08
CA LEU A 288 -11.03 16.36 13.23
C LEU A 288 -10.17 17.44 13.89
N GLU A 289 -9.47 17.13 14.98
CA GLU A 289 -8.56 18.08 15.64
C GLU A 289 -7.48 18.59 14.68
N ARG A 290 -6.88 17.69 13.88
CA ARG A 290 -5.90 18.07 12.87
C ARG A 290 -6.51 18.96 11.79
N LEU A 291 -7.71 18.62 11.30
CA LEU A 291 -8.42 19.42 10.32
C LEU A 291 -8.71 20.83 10.88
N GLN A 292 -9.27 20.93 12.07
CA GLN A 292 -9.58 22.19 12.74
C GLN A 292 -8.33 23.06 12.96
N GLN A 293 -7.20 22.46 13.36
CA GLN A 293 -5.93 23.17 13.47
C GLN A 293 -5.47 23.73 12.11
N ARG A 294 -5.63 22.96 11.03
CA ARG A 294 -5.24 23.36 9.67
C ARG A 294 -6.14 24.44 9.07
N LEU A 295 -7.44 24.41 9.38
CA LEU A 295 -8.40 25.43 8.98
C LEU A 295 -8.34 26.71 9.84
N GLY A 296 -7.45 26.76 10.84
CA GLY A 296 -7.33 27.90 11.73
C GLY A 296 -8.45 28.03 12.78
N LEU A 297 -9.32 27.01 12.91
CA LEU A 297 -10.37 26.93 13.93
C LEU A 297 -9.79 26.74 15.34
N GLY A 298 -8.53 26.31 15.45
CA GLY A 298 -7.79 26.24 16.71
C GLY A 298 -7.44 27.61 17.34
N LYS A 299 -7.75 28.74 16.69
CA LYS A 299 -7.58 30.10 17.26
C LYS A 299 -8.73 30.51 18.20
N ALA A 300 -9.83 29.77 18.20
CA ALA A 300 -10.98 29.99 19.09
C ALA A 300 -11.01 29.03 20.28
N LEU A 301 -9.89 28.36 20.59
CA LEU A 301 -9.73 27.73 21.89
C LEU A 301 -9.39 28.85 22.88
N PRO A 302 -10.22 29.11 23.91
CA PRO A 302 -9.76 29.96 25.00
C PRO A 302 -8.44 29.37 25.49
N ASP A 303 -7.42 30.24 25.65
CA ASP A 303 -6.19 29.89 26.35
C ASP A 303 -6.58 29.00 27.52
N ALA A 304 -5.95 27.82 27.60
CA ALA A 304 -6.24 26.80 28.59
C ALA A 304 -5.98 27.35 30.00
N ALA A 305 -6.94 28.11 30.52
CA ALA A 305 -7.04 28.49 31.90
C ALA A 305 -7.48 27.24 32.64
N GLY A 306 -6.47 26.46 33.05
CA GLY A 306 -6.50 25.69 34.29
C GLY A 306 -7.73 24.82 34.56
N ILE A 307 -8.29 24.12 33.58
CA ILE A 307 -9.20 23.02 33.90
C ILE A 307 -8.33 21.84 34.33
N GLN A 308 -8.08 21.75 35.64
CA GLN A 308 -7.67 20.51 36.27
C GLN A 308 -8.78 19.47 36.04
N ARG A 309 -8.66 18.69 34.97
CA ARG A 309 -9.41 17.44 34.88
C ARG A 309 -8.83 16.50 35.93
N PRO A 310 -9.64 15.89 36.81
CA PRO A 310 -9.15 14.83 37.67
C PRO A 310 -8.61 13.74 36.75
N ALA A 311 -7.32 13.43 36.90
CA ALA A 311 -6.64 12.42 36.12
C ALA A 311 -7.27 11.05 36.45
N GLY A 312 -8.32 10.69 35.71
CA GLY A 312 -8.67 9.29 35.54
C GLY A 312 -7.41 8.62 35.01
N SER A 313 -6.88 7.67 35.77
CA SER A 313 -5.61 7.01 35.52
C SER A 313 -5.65 6.32 34.15
N ARG A 314 -5.23 7.03 33.10
CA ARG A 314 -4.81 6.40 31.86
C ARG A 314 -3.50 5.73 32.21
N ALA A 315 -3.49 4.41 32.30
CA ALA A 315 -2.26 3.65 32.25
C ALA A 315 -1.61 3.95 30.91
N VAL A 316 -0.72 4.94 30.89
CA VAL A 316 0.25 5.11 29.82
C VAL A 316 1.21 3.96 30.03
N PHE A 317 1.17 2.95 29.17
CA PHE A 317 2.28 2.01 29.05
C PHE A 317 3.47 2.81 28.51
N GLN A 318 4.18 3.50 29.40
CA GLN A 318 5.53 3.96 29.12
C GLN A 318 6.37 2.68 29.06
N LEU A 319 6.52 2.11 27.88
CA LEU A 319 7.66 1.23 27.66
C LEU A 319 8.88 2.09 27.95
N ALA A 320 9.61 1.79 29.03
CA ALA A 320 10.89 2.40 29.31
C ALA A 320 11.78 2.15 28.09
N ARG A 321 11.94 3.19 27.27
CA ARG A 321 12.68 3.08 26.02
C ARG A 321 14.13 3.32 26.34
N ASP A 322 14.93 2.33 26.00
CA ASP A 322 16.36 2.34 26.18
C ASP A 322 16.99 3.50 25.37
N ARG A 323 17.68 4.41 26.06
CA ARG A 323 18.21 5.69 25.51
C ARG A 323 19.62 5.51 24.93
N PRO A 324 20.17 6.47 24.16
CA PRO A 324 21.49 6.30 23.56
C PRO A 324 22.63 6.44 24.56
N GLY A 325 23.71 5.70 24.34
CA GLY A 325 24.95 5.78 25.10
C GLY A 325 24.75 5.66 26.61
N GLU A 326 25.30 6.62 27.34
CA GLU A 326 25.28 6.65 28.81
C GLU A 326 23.91 7.01 29.41
N LEU A 327 22.96 7.44 28.58
CA LEU A 327 21.59 7.74 29.04
C LEU A 327 20.74 6.47 29.21
N SER A 328 21.24 5.31 28.72
CA SER A 328 20.63 3.99 28.93
C SER A 328 20.80 3.54 30.39
N GLU A 329 19.74 2.98 30.98
CA GLU A 329 19.79 2.42 32.35
C GLU A 329 20.73 1.21 32.45
N GLU A 330 20.87 0.43 31.38
CA GLU A 330 21.79 -0.70 31.28
C GLU A 330 23.19 -0.28 30.82
N GLY A 331 23.46 1.03 30.75
CA GLY A 331 24.68 1.58 30.17
C GLY A 331 24.77 1.38 28.66
N ARG A 332 25.95 1.67 28.11
CA ARG A 332 26.22 1.66 26.66
C ARG A 332 26.04 0.26 26.06
N ARG A 333 25.42 0.15 24.88
CA ARG A 333 25.22 -1.13 24.18
C ARG A 333 26.53 -1.73 23.65
N HIS A 334 27.44 -0.87 23.23
CA HIS A 334 28.77 -1.19 22.69
C HIS A 334 29.66 0.06 22.73
N ASP A 335 30.94 -0.11 22.41
CA ASP A 335 31.96 0.95 22.31
C ASP A 335 31.61 2.12 21.38
N ASN A 336 30.76 1.91 20.38
CA ASN A 336 30.28 2.94 19.44
C ASN A 336 28.90 3.54 19.79
N ASP A 337 28.32 3.19 20.95
CA ASP A 337 27.03 3.72 21.40
C ASP A 337 27.26 5.00 22.21
N HIS A 338 27.03 6.16 21.60
CA HIS A 338 27.26 7.47 22.21
C HIS A 338 25.98 8.31 22.27
N VAL A 339 25.93 9.25 23.22
CA VAL A 339 24.80 10.19 23.38
C VAL A 339 24.69 11.13 22.19
N HIS A 340 25.82 11.66 21.71
CA HIS A 340 25.87 12.58 20.57
C HIS A 340 26.37 11.89 19.30
N ALA A 341 25.71 12.16 18.17
CA ALA A 341 26.07 11.60 16.87
C ALA A 341 27.49 11.90 16.41
N GLN A 342 28.08 13.03 16.84
CA GLN A 342 29.44 13.44 16.46
C GLN A 342 30.53 12.47 16.96
N ASP A 343 30.24 11.73 18.03
CA ASP A 343 31.18 10.78 18.63
C ASP A 343 31.01 9.37 18.04
N ILE A 344 30.01 9.17 17.17
CA ILE A 344 29.69 7.87 16.57
C ILE A 344 30.52 7.67 15.30
N SER A 345 31.27 6.58 15.26
CA SER A 345 31.98 6.15 14.06
C SER A 345 31.00 5.69 12.98
N ILE A 346 31.21 6.18 11.74
CA ILE A 346 30.34 5.87 10.60
C ILE A 346 30.31 4.35 10.36
N LEU A 347 31.46 3.70 10.26
CA LEU A 347 31.55 2.24 10.12
C LEU A 347 31.31 1.54 11.46
N PRO A 348 30.72 0.33 11.46
CA PRO A 348 30.41 -0.37 12.68
C PRO A 348 31.69 -0.94 13.30
N THR A 349 31.77 -0.91 14.62
CA THR A 349 32.85 -1.57 15.37
C THR A 349 32.57 -3.06 15.53
N LEU A 350 33.58 -3.82 15.98
CA LEU A 350 33.39 -5.24 16.25
C LEU A 350 32.37 -5.49 17.38
N GLN A 351 32.41 -4.69 18.46
CA GLN A 351 31.44 -4.80 19.55
C GLN A 351 30.03 -4.42 19.10
N GLU A 352 29.89 -3.43 18.21
CA GLU A 352 28.60 -3.07 17.61
C GLU A 352 28.04 -4.21 16.75
N ILE A 353 28.87 -4.90 15.97
CA ILE A 353 28.47 -6.08 15.19
C ILE A 353 28.05 -7.24 16.10
N GLN A 354 28.75 -7.44 17.21
CA GLN A 354 28.49 -8.55 18.14
C GLN A 354 27.37 -8.25 19.15
N SER A 355 26.94 -7.00 19.27
CA SER A 355 25.90 -6.58 20.22
C SER A 355 24.60 -7.36 20.01
N SER A 356 24.05 -7.89 21.09
CA SER A 356 22.71 -8.50 21.13
C SER A 356 21.60 -7.48 21.37
N ARG A 357 21.93 -6.27 21.85
CA ARG A 357 20.98 -5.17 22.09
C ARG A 357 20.71 -4.42 20.79
N ASN A 358 19.44 -4.08 20.56
CA ASN A 358 19.02 -3.30 19.40
C ASN A 358 19.52 -1.86 19.48
N GLU A 359 19.79 -1.24 18.33
CA GLU A 359 20.21 0.16 18.26
C GLU A 359 19.18 1.12 18.82
N TYR A 360 19.69 2.23 19.37
CA TYR A 360 18.84 3.37 19.64
C TYR A 360 18.44 4.05 18.33
N LEU A 361 17.15 3.94 18.00
CA LEU A 361 16.54 4.69 16.91
C LEU A 361 15.60 5.78 17.46
N PRO A 362 15.79 7.04 17.04
CA PRO A 362 14.97 8.15 17.47
C PRO A 362 13.54 8.04 16.93
N VAL A 363 12.57 8.56 17.68
CA VAL A 363 11.15 8.53 17.33
C VAL A 363 10.66 9.85 16.76
N ALA A 364 9.50 9.80 16.09
CA ALA A 364 8.83 10.99 15.59
C ALA A 364 8.27 11.91 16.68
N ASN A 365 7.98 11.38 17.89
CA ASN A 365 7.41 12.13 18.99
C ASN A 365 8.43 13.10 19.63
N PRO A 366 8.20 14.43 19.59
CA PRO A 366 9.12 15.41 20.18
C PRO A 366 9.39 15.24 21.66
N SER A 367 8.40 14.78 22.43
CA SER A 367 8.52 14.61 23.88
C SER A 367 9.46 13.46 24.29
N GLU A 368 9.82 12.59 23.35
CA GLU A 368 10.68 11.42 23.57
C GLU A 368 12.11 11.64 23.03
N TRP A 369 12.42 12.83 22.51
CA TRP A 369 13.75 13.14 22.03
C TRP A 369 14.72 13.29 23.19
N HIS A 370 15.84 12.57 23.13
CA HIS A 370 16.95 12.76 24.08
C HIS A 370 17.69 14.09 23.83
N PHE A 371 17.57 14.64 22.61
CA PHE A 371 18.23 15.87 22.19
C PHE A 371 17.35 16.69 21.25
N GLY A 372 17.12 17.97 21.60
CA GLY A 372 16.20 18.89 20.91
C GLY A 372 16.88 19.87 19.95
N GLY A 373 16.07 20.78 19.37
CA GLY A 373 16.55 21.84 18.48
C GLY A 373 17.10 21.36 17.13
N VAL A 374 17.77 22.27 16.41
CA VAL A 374 18.45 21.96 15.13
C VAL A 374 19.56 20.91 15.31
N PRO A 375 20.42 20.97 16.36
CA PRO A 375 21.40 19.93 16.61
C PRO A 375 20.76 18.55 16.82
N GLY A 376 19.63 18.49 17.55
CA GLY A 376 18.85 17.26 17.70
C GLY A 376 18.26 16.75 16.39
N LEU A 377 17.84 17.64 15.49
CA LEU A 377 17.36 17.25 14.17
C LEU A 377 18.46 16.56 13.35
N VAL A 378 19.67 17.13 13.36
CA VAL A 378 20.84 16.54 12.67
C VAL A 378 21.21 15.19 13.29
N ASP A 379 21.26 15.09 14.62
CA ASP A 379 21.54 13.84 15.33
C ASP A 379 20.56 12.73 14.93
N ARG A 380 19.25 13.04 14.92
CA ARG A 380 18.23 12.07 14.53
C ARG A 380 18.37 11.62 13.09
N HIS A 381 18.59 12.56 12.16
CA HIS A 381 18.80 12.23 10.75
C HIS A 381 20.06 11.40 10.52
N PHE A 382 21.16 11.71 11.23
CA PHE A 382 22.38 10.92 11.16
C PHE A 382 22.12 9.47 11.60
N ARG A 383 21.48 9.26 12.75
CA ARG A 383 21.20 7.91 13.28
C ARG A 383 20.31 7.10 12.34
N LEU A 384 19.24 7.71 11.83
CA LEU A 384 18.33 7.06 10.89
C LEU A 384 19.02 6.71 9.56
N LEU A 385 19.77 7.65 8.99
CA LEU A 385 20.51 7.42 7.74
C LEU A 385 21.60 6.36 7.91
N ARG A 386 22.31 6.37 9.04
CA ARG A 386 23.33 5.37 9.37
C ARG A 386 22.70 3.99 9.51
N GLU A 387 21.53 3.85 10.13
CA GLU A 387 20.82 2.57 10.21
C GLU A 387 20.39 2.07 8.83
N ASP A 388 19.80 2.94 8.01
CA ASP A 388 19.34 2.57 6.67
C ASP A 388 20.49 2.15 5.73
N THR A 389 21.69 2.72 5.93
CA THR A 389 22.87 2.45 5.10
C THR A 389 23.82 1.44 5.74
N VAL A 390 24.48 1.82 6.83
CA VAL A 390 25.49 1.03 7.54
C VAL A 390 24.86 -0.09 8.37
N GLY A 391 23.64 0.07 8.86
CA GLY A 391 22.93 -0.98 9.61
C GLY A 391 22.80 -2.28 8.81
N GLN A 392 22.60 -2.19 7.49
CA GLN A 392 22.58 -3.35 6.60
C GLN A 392 23.95 -4.06 6.53
N LEU A 393 25.03 -3.29 6.43
CA LEU A 393 26.40 -3.83 6.45
C LEU A 393 26.70 -4.52 7.77
N ARG A 394 26.32 -3.89 8.89
CA ARG A 394 26.48 -4.47 10.22
C ARG A 394 25.71 -5.77 10.38
N GLY A 395 24.44 -5.82 9.98
CA GLY A 395 23.62 -7.04 10.04
C GLY A 395 24.21 -8.18 9.19
N ALA A 396 24.68 -7.86 7.99
CA ALA A 396 25.37 -8.81 7.13
C ALA A 396 26.67 -9.35 7.76
N ALA A 397 27.48 -8.46 8.34
CA ALA A 397 28.71 -8.84 9.02
C ALA A 397 28.45 -9.71 10.26
N LYS A 398 27.42 -9.37 11.05
CA LYS A 398 27.00 -10.13 12.24
C LYS A 398 26.61 -11.56 11.87
N PHE A 399 25.76 -11.71 10.86
CA PHE A 399 25.33 -13.02 10.38
C PHE A 399 26.50 -13.89 9.92
N GLU A 400 27.43 -13.33 9.12
CA GLU A 400 28.59 -14.09 8.66
C GLU A 400 29.58 -14.41 9.79
N LEU A 401 29.73 -13.52 10.76
CA LEU A 401 30.56 -13.75 11.94
C LEU A 401 29.99 -14.89 12.80
N GLU A 402 28.69 -14.87 13.08
CA GLU A 402 27.98 -15.94 13.80
C GLU A 402 28.09 -17.28 13.07
N ARG A 403 27.97 -17.28 11.74
CA ARG A 403 28.15 -18.49 10.91
C ARG A 403 29.58 -19.04 10.96
N LEU A 404 30.59 -18.17 11.00
CA LEU A 404 31.99 -18.58 11.13
C LEU A 404 32.30 -19.11 12.53
N GLN A 405 31.68 -18.54 13.56
CA GLN A 405 31.81 -18.99 14.95
C GLN A 405 31.07 -20.29 15.22
N ASN A 406 29.96 -20.55 14.52
CA ASN A 406 29.13 -21.75 14.66
C ASN A 406 28.94 -22.51 13.33
N PRO A 407 29.98 -23.20 12.81
CA PRO A 407 29.94 -23.83 11.48
C PRO A 407 28.89 -24.93 11.29
N HIS A 408 28.44 -25.54 12.40
CA HIS A 408 27.51 -26.68 12.42
C HIS A 408 26.10 -26.32 12.92
N GLY A 409 25.85 -25.06 13.30
CA GLY A 409 24.67 -24.67 14.10
C GLY A 409 23.51 -24.02 13.35
N VAL A 410 23.59 -23.86 12.02
CA VAL A 410 22.55 -23.11 11.29
C VAL A 410 22.16 -23.84 10.00
N ASP A 411 20.98 -24.46 10.00
CA ASP A 411 20.32 -24.89 8.78
C ASP A 411 20.11 -23.68 7.87
N ALA A 412 20.84 -23.64 6.76
CA ALA A 412 20.85 -22.56 5.77
C ALA A 412 19.49 -22.32 5.08
N ALA A 413 18.43 -23.03 5.47
CA ALA A 413 17.13 -23.05 4.81
C ALA A 413 16.06 -22.15 5.46
N GLN A 414 16.27 -21.61 6.67
CA GLN A 414 15.19 -20.90 7.41
C GLN A 414 15.38 -19.40 7.66
N SER A 415 16.56 -18.82 7.41
CA SER A 415 16.70 -17.36 7.54
C SER A 415 16.37 -16.66 6.23
N LYS A 416 15.11 -16.23 6.07
CA LYS A 416 14.76 -15.20 5.08
C LYS A 416 15.58 -13.96 5.40
N GLN A 417 16.67 -13.72 4.67
CA GLN A 417 17.44 -12.48 4.78
C GLN A 417 16.50 -11.29 4.55
N GLN A 418 16.14 -10.59 5.63
CA GLN A 418 15.63 -9.23 5.56
C GLN A 418 16.87 -8.31 5.45
N GLY A 419 17.41 -8.14 4.25
CA GLY A 419 18.60 -7.30 4.06
C GLY A 419 19.11 -7.27 2.61
N ALA A 420 20.12 -6.42 2.37
CA ALA A 420 20.79 -6.35 1.08
C ALA A 420 21.42 -7.69 0.68
N ARG A 421 21.45 -7.95 -0.64
CA ARG A 421 22.08 -9.14 -1.21
C ARG A 421 23.59 -9.11 -0.96
N THR A 422 24.10 -10.07 -0.20
CA THR A 422 25.53 -10.18 0.11
C THR A 422 26.22 -11.24 -0.74
N TYR A 423 27.50 -10.99 -1.08
CA TYR A 423 28.37 -11.97 -1.73
C TYR A 423 29.52 -12.31 -0.79
N VAL A 424 29.62 -13.59 -0.41
CA VAL A 424 30.65 -14.08 0.51
C VAL A 424 31.76 -14.76 -0.27
N TYR A 425 32.97 -14.21 -0.19
CA TYR A 425 34.16 -14.77 -0.79
C TYR A 425 34.98 -15.51 0.28
N LYS A 426 35.36 -16.75 -0.02
CA LYS A 426 36.13 -17.62 0.89
C LYS A 426 37.61 -17.62 0.51
N ASP A 427 38.45 -18.04 1.46
CA ASP A 427 39.90 -18.20 1.27
C ASP A 427 40.57 -16.94 0.75
N VAL A 428 40.22 -15.80 1.36
CA VAL A 428 40.73 -14.48 1.00
C VAL A 428 42.14 -14.31 1.57
N TYR A 429 43.12 -13.98 0.72
CA TYR A 429 44.46 -13.62 1.15
C TYR A 429 45.04 -12.48 0.31
N LEU A 430 45.93 -11.70 0.93
CA LEU A 430 46.62 -10.61 0.26
C LEU A 430 47.71 -11.19 -0.66
N ALA A 431 47.58 -10.96 -1.96
CA ALA A 431 48.54 -11.39 -2.96
C ALA A 431 49.72 -10.43 -3.09
N SER A 432 49.45 -9.13 -3.02
CA SER A 432 50.47 -8.08 -2.96
C SER A 432 49.87 -6.79 -2.41
N ALA A 433 50.73 -5.96 -1.83
CA ALA A 433 50.44 -4.58 -1.50
C ALA A 433 51.49 -3.68 -2.17
N ALA A 434 51.05 -2.58 -2.75
CA ALA A 434 51.91 -1.55 -3.30
C ALA A 434 51.46 -0.18 -2.79
N PHE A 435 52.41 0.71 -2.58
CA PHE A 435 52.14 2.11 -2.25
C PHE A 435 52.77 2.97 -3.33
N ASP A 436 51.97 3.87 -3.88
CA ASP A 436 52.38 4.78 -4.93
C ASP A 436 51.92 6.20 -4.57
N GLU A 437 52.74 7.22 -4.84
CA GLU A 437 52.43 8.61 -4.49
C GLU A 437 51.19 9.14 -5.22
N TYR A 438 50.90 8.63 -6.43
CA TYR A 438 49.76 9.06 -7.24
C TYR A 438 48.48 8.25 -6.98
N HIS A 439 48.62 6.96 -6.63
CA HIS A 439 47.48 6.05 -6.49
C HIS A 439 47.20 5.61 -5.05
N GLY A 440 48.03 5.98 -4.08
CA GLY A 440 47.90 5.58 -2.69
C GLY A 440 48.16 4.10 -2.47
N ALA A 441 47.47 3.50 -1.50
CA ALA A 441 47.58 2.09 -1.16
C ALA A 441 46.80 1.22 -2.16
N GLN A 442 47.50 0.31 -2.83
CA GLN A 442 46.91 -0.70 -3.70
C GLN A 442 47.07 -2.08 -3.07
N LEU A 443 45.95 -2.79 -2.91
CA LEU A 443 45.91 -4.15 -2.36
C LEU A 443 45.39 -5.11 -3.44
N ALA A 444 46.20 -6.08 -3.82
CA ALA A 444 45.77 -7.19 -4.65
C ALA A 444 45.29 -8.33 -3.74
N ILE A 445 44.01 -8.68 -3.82
CA ILE A 445 43.38 -9.70 -2.98
C ILE A 445 43.02 -10.90 -3.85
N ARG A 446 43.39 -12.11 -3.43
CA ARG A 446 42.98 -13.38 -4.05
C ARG A 446 41.97 -14.08 -3.15
N PHE A 447 41.01 -14.75 -3.77
CA PHE A 447 39.95 -15.49 -3.08
C PHE A 447 39.47 -16.68 -3.93
N ALA A 448 38.81 -17.64 -3.30
CA ALA A 448 38.26 -18.81 -3.98
C ALA A 448 37.12 -18.43 -4.95
N ARG A 449 37.11 -19.05 -6.14
CA ARG A 449 36.13 -18.77 -7.18
C ARG A 449 34.70 -19.09 -6.70
N PRO A 450 33.73 -18.14 -6.77
CA PRO A 450 32.35 -18.40 -6.37
C PRO A 450 31.66 -19.45 -7.25
N LYS A 451 30.88 -20.35 -6.63
CA LYS A 451 30.15 -21.45 -7.32
C LYS A 451 29.14 -20.96 -8.36
N ALA A 452 28.63 -19.73 -8.22
CA ALA A 452 27.67 -19.11 -9.14
C ALA A 452 28.24 -18.81 -10.54
N ASN A 453 29.56 -18.89 -10.73
CA ASN A 453 30.23 -18.53 -11.98
C ASN A 453 30.65 -19.76 -12.81
N ARG A 454 29.75 -20.77 -12.90
CA ARG A 454 29.86 -21.97 -13.75
C ARG A 454 29.51 -21.68 -15.22
N GLN A 455 29.89 -20.52 -15.74
CA GLN A 455 30.01 -20.36 -17.19
C GLN A 455 31.35 -20.95 -17.62
N SER A 456 31.30 -21.95 -18.50
CA SER A 456 32.48 -22.52 -19.13
C SER A 456 33.23 -21.40 -19.86
N SER A 457 34.43 -21.06 -19.39
CA SER A 457 35.36 -20.33 -20.24
C SER A 457 35.67 -21.23 -21.43
N LYS A 458 35.22 -20.84 -22.63
CA LYS A 458 35.61 -21.52 -23.88
C LYS A 458 37.15 -21.61 -23.90
N PRO A 459 37.74 -22.76 -24.25
CA PRO A 459 39.18 -22.88 -24.32
C PRO A 459 39.69 -21.92 -25.40
N LEU A 460 40.64 -21.05 -25.02
CA LEU A 460 41.37 -20.23 -25.98
C LEU A 460 42.16 -21.20 -26.87
N ALA A 461 41.83 -21.22 -28.16
CA ALA A 461 42.55 -22.00 -29.14
C ALA A 461 44.02 -21.54 -29.16
N ARG A 462 44.93 -22.50 -28.95
CA ARG A 462 46.35 -22.36 -29.27
C ARG A 462 46.47 -21.93 -30.72
N ASN A 463 47.00 -20.73 -30.96
CA ASN A 463 47.84 -20.48 -32.13
C ASN A 463 48.94 -19.50 -31.72
N GLY A 464 50.19 -19.96 -31.90
CA GLY A 464 51.39 -19.16 -31.69
C GLY A 464 51.51 -18.06 -32.74
N GLY A 465 52.09 -16.94 -32.31
CA GLY A 465 52.34 -15.79 -33.17
C GLY A 465 52.59 -14.54 -32.35
N SER A 466 53.86 -14.32 -32.03
CA SER A 466 54.39 -13.22 -31.24
C SER A 466 54.06 -11.83 -31.83
N LYS A 467 53.36 -10.98 -31.06
CA LYS A 467 53.64 -9.54 -30.83
C LYS A 467 52.52 -8.90 -29.98
N PRO A 468 52.84 -8.00 -29.03
CA PRO A 468 51.88 -7.53 -28.04
C PRO A 468 51.10 -6.34 -28.60
N SER A 469 49.83 -6.56 -28.89
CA SER A 469 48.85 -5.49 -29.13
C SER A 469 47.78 -5.55 -28.05
N VAL A 470 47.63 -4.41 -27.39
CA VAL A 470 46.76 -4.13 -26.25
C VAL A 470 45.32 -4.57 -26.52
N LEU A 471 44.86 -5.59 -25.79
CA LEU A 471 43.45 -5.84 -25.50
C LEU A 471 43.34 -6.17 -24.01
N GLY A 472 42.96 -5.16 -23.24
CA GLY A 472 42.74 -5.26 -21.81
C GLY A 472 41.52 -6.13 -21.52
N LEU A 473 41.75 -7.38 -21.18
CA LEU A 473 40.81 -8.22 -20.43
C LEU A 473 41.55 -8.81 -19.22
N THR A 474 41.98 -7.92 -18.33
CA THR A 474 42.30 -8.28 -16.96
C THR A 474 40.99 -8.29 -16.17
N HIS A 475 40.36 -9.45 -15.99
CA HIS A 475 39.43 -9.63 -14.87
C HIS A 475 40.27 -9.77 -13.59
N SER A 476 40.87 -8.64 -13.18
CA SER A 476 41.37 -8.39 -11.85
C SER A 476 40.41 -7.37 -11.27
N SER A 477 39.45 -7.81 -10.46
CA SER A 477 38.55 -6.90 -9.76
C SER A 477 39.32 -6.26 -8.61
N ALA A 478 40.16 -5.27 -8.93
CA ALA A 478 40.79 -4.41 -7.94
C ALA A 478 39.70 -3.50 -7.34
N LEU A 479 39.28 -3.79 -6.11
CA LEU A 479 38.52 -2.86 -5.28
C LEU A 479 39.50 -1.81 -4.76
N SER A 480 39.57 -0.66 -5.44
CA SER A 480 40.26 0.52 -4.94
C SER A 480 39.31 1.29 -4.02
N ALA A 481 39.61 1.30 -2.72
CA ALA A 481 38.96 2.18 -1.76
C ALA A 481 39.77 3.48 -1.68
N ARG A 482 39.32 4.53 -2.38
CA ARG A 482 39.84 5.89 -2.18
C ARG A 482 39.33 6.42 -0.83
N LYS A 483 40.26 6.86 0.01
CA LYS A 483 39.99 7.72 1.16
C LYS A 483 40.32 9.14 0.71
N ASP A 484 39.30 9.89 0.28
CA ASP A 484 39.45 11.31 0.00
C ASP A 484 39.72 12.03 1.33
N ARG A 485 40.72 12.91 1.31
CA ARG A 485 41.22 13.68 2.45
C ARG A 485 40.45 14.97 2.62
#